data_AF-A0A917UJG4-F1
#
_entry.id   AF-A0A917UJG4-F1
#
_cell.length_a   1.000
_cell.length_b   1.000
_cell.length_c   1.000
_cell.angle_alpha   90.00
_cell.angle_beta   90.00
_cell.angle_gamma   90.00
#
_symmetry.space_group_name_H-M   'P 1'
#
loop_
_entity.id
_entity.type
_entity.pdbx_description
1 polymer ?
#
loop_
_entity_poly.entity_id
_entity_poly.type
_entity_poly.pdbx_seq_one_letter_code
_entity_poly.pdbx_strand_id
1 'polypeptide(L)'
;MPVAASWKSAVVREPPLRDPSLCVSPAGRQSEGTPALAAHDVPAPAGSLYAHEPFTVLKLQGPALRAGPSPYNTPDDVDRLLDGLAAFL
;
A
#
# COMPACT_ATOMS: atom_id res chain seq x y z
N MET A 1 16.74 20.02 -18.90
CA MET A 1 15.60 19.63 -19.75
C MET A 1 15.18 18.23 -19.34
N PRO A 2 14.11 18.02 -18.55
CA PRO A 2 13.68 16.65 -18.25
C PRO A 2 12.82 16.13 -19.40
N VAL A 3 13.05 14.89 -19.82
CA VAL A 3 12.27 14.21 -20.85
C VAL A 3 10.96 13.74 -20.21
N ALA A 4 9.83 14.17 -20.76
CA ALA A 4 8.51 13.70 -20.33
C ALA A 4 8.34 12.23 -20.78
N ALA A 5 8.09 11.31 -19.84
CA ALA A 5 7.77 9.93 -20.16
C ALA A 5 6.40 9.87 -20.88
N SER A 6 6.41 9.45 -22.15
CA SER A 6 5.21 9.27 -22.97
C SER A 6 4.52 7.95 -22.62
N TRP A 7 3.35 8.07 -21.99
CA TRP A 7 2.50 7.02 -21.43
C TRP A 7 1.56 6.37 -22.48
N LYS A 8 1.72 6.70 -23.77
CA LYS A 8 0.77 6.39 -24.84
C LYS A 8 0.65 4.90 -25.24
N SER A 9 1.46 4.01 -24.66
CA SER A 9 1.53 2.60 -25.11
C SER A 9 1.25 1.57 -24.02
N ALA A 10 0.83 2.00 -22.83
CA ALA A 10 0.46 1.05 -21.78
C ALA A 10 -0.85 0.36 -22.19
N VAL A 11 -0.76 -0.90 -22.61
CA VAL A 11 -1.93 -1.79 -22.72
C VAL A 11 -2.42 -2.07 -21.31
N VAL A 12 -3.35 -1.25 -20.83
CA VAL A 12 -4.08 -1.50 -19.59
C VAL A 12 -5.02 -2.66 -19.86
N ARG A 13 -4.62 -3.88 -19.47
CA ARG A 13 -5.60 -4.95 -19.31
C ARG A 13 -6.48 -4.54 -18.14
N GLU A 14 -7.80 -4.63 -18.29
CA GLU A 14 -8.70 -4.49 -17.15
C GLU A 14 -8.23 -5.48 -16.07
N PRO A 15 -7.75 -4.99 -14.93
CA PRO A 15 -7.41 -5.88 -13.84
C PRO A 15 -8.70 -6.57 -13.41
N PRO A 16 -8.63 -7.82 -12.95
CA PRO A 16 -9.78 -8.44 -12.29
C PRO A 16 -10.32 -7.47 -11.24
N LEU A 17 -11.64 -7.37 -11.09
CA LEU A 17 -12.24 -6.49 -10.09
C LEU A 17 -11.61 -6.81 -8.72
N ARG A 18 -10.79 -5.89 -8.24
CA ARG A 18 -10.16 -5.96 -6.92
C ARG A 18 -10.80 -4.89 -6.06
N ASP A 19 -11.10 -5.27 -4.83
CA ASP A 19 -11.33 -4.29 -3.78
C ASP A 19 -10.09 -3.37 -3.71
N PRO A 20 -10.26 -2.04 -3.60
CA PRO A 20 -9.14 -1.11 -3.66
C PRO A 20 -8.19 -1.23 -2.46
N SER A 21 -8.44 -2.10 -1.47
CA SER A 21 -7.51 -2.29 -0.36
C SER A 21 -6.27 -3.11 -0.72
N LEU A 22 -5.13 -2.58 -0.25
CA LEU A 22 -3.80 -3.18 -0.38
C LEU A 22 -3.32 -3.65 1.00
N CYS A 23 -2.69 -4.83 1.03
CA CYS A 23 -2.06 -5.41 2.21
C CYS A 23 -0.60 -5.76 1.86
N VAL A 24 0.37 -5.18 2.57
CA VAL A 24 1.81 -5.37 2.30
C VAL A 24 2.59 -5.70 3.57
N SER A 25 3.61 -6.55 3.41
CA SER A 25 4.48 -7.00 4.49
C SER A 25 5.93 -6.67 4.17
N PRO A 26 6.40 -5.43 4.46
CA PRO A 26 7.77 -5.01 4.21
C PRO A 26 8.78 -5.77 5.09
N ALA A 27 9.24 -6.93 4.59
CA ALA A 27 10.39 -7.72 5.04
C ALA A 27 10.69 -7.76 6.57
N GLY A 28 9.67 -7.80 7.42
CA GLY A 28 9.85 -7.86 8.88
C GLY A 28 9.88 -6.51 9.63
N ARG A 29 9.71 -5.38 8.93
CA ARG A 29 9.71 -4.02 9.51
C ARG A 29 8.29 -3.44 9.67
N GLN A 30 7.26 -4.28 9.69
CA GLN A 30 5.87 -3.80 9.59
C GLN A 30 5.43 -2.95 10.79
N SER A 31 6.01 -3.18 11.97
CA SER A 31 5.78 -2.33 13.15
C SER A 31 6.34 -0.93 13.02
N GLU A 32 7.37 -0.71 12.19
CA GLU A 32 7.96 0.60 11.91
C GLU A 32 7.19 1.35 10.82
N GLY A 33 6.49 0.62 9.94
CA GLY A 33 5.82 1.21 8.79
C GLY A 33 4.60 2.06 9.15
N THR A 34 3.84 1.70 10.20
CA THR A 34 2.69 2.51 10.63
C THR A 34 3.10 3.92 11.08
N PRO A 35 4.07 4.10 12.00
CA PRO A 35 4.53 5.44 12.35
C PRO A 35 5.25 6.15 11.20
N ALA A 36 5.98 5.42 10.33
CA ALA A 36 6.63 6.03 9.17
C ALA A 36 5.61 6.62 8.18
N LEU A 37 4.54 5.87 7.84
CA LEU A 37 3.48 6.35 6.95
C LEU A 37 2.62 7.44 7.58
N ALA A 38 2.42 7.39 8.91
CA ALA A 38 1.73 8.45 9.62
C ALA A 38 2.47 9.80 9.52
N ALA A 39 3.80 9.82 9.41
CA ALA A 39 4.58 11.05 9.18
C ALA A 39 4.33 11.68 7.79
N HIS A 40 3.73 10.94 6.87
CA HIS A 40 3.31 11.41 5.54
C HIS A 40 1.79 11.63 5.45
N ASP A 41 1.09 11.73 6.59
CA ASP A 41 -0.37 11.86 6.69
C ASP A 41 -1.12 10.67 6.06
N VAL A 42 -0.53 9.46 6.12
CA VAL A 42 -1.11 8.22 5.58
C VAL A 42 -1.45 7.25 6.73
N PRO A 43 -2.75 7.03 7.03
CA PRO A 43 -3.15 6.07 8.05
C PRO A 43 -3.06 4.63 7.53
N ALA A 44 -1.96 3.96 7.86
CA ALA A 44 -1.72 2.57 7.45
C ALA A 44 -1.43 1.66 8.66
N PRO A 45 -2.47 1.10 9.32
CA PRO A 45 -2.29 0.26 10.49
C PRO A 45 -1.64 -1.09 10.13
N ALA A 46 -0.73 -1.55 11.00
CA ALA A 46 -0.15 -2.88 10.95
C ALA A 46 -0.94 -3.86 11.84
N GLY A 47 -1.32 -5.02 11.31
CA GLY A 47 -1.98 -6.06 12.10
C GLY A 47 -2.36 -7.30 11.32
N SER A 48 -3.08 -8.21 11.97
CA SER A 48 -3.76 -9.34 11.31
C SER A 48 -5.06 -8.92 10.62
N LEU A 49 -5.59 -7.73 10.94
CA LEU A 49 -6.80 -7.17 10.34
C LEU A 49 -8.03 -8.09 10.51
N TYR A 50 -8.09 -8.79 11.65
CA TYR A 50 -9.08 -9.83 11.96
C TYR A 50 -9.04 -11.05 11.02
N ALA A 51 -7.95 -11.24 10.27
CA ALA A 51 -7.78 -12.28 9.26
C ALA A 51 -6.70 -13.32 9.66
N HIS A 52 -6.79 -13.89 10.87
CA HIS A 52 -5.79 -14.82 11.39
C HIS A 52 -5.62 -16.09 10.55
N GLU A 53 -6.71 -16.66 10.05
CA GLU A 53 -6.70 -17.87 9.22
C GLU A 53 -5.98 -17.63 7.88
N PRO A 54 -6.29 -16.56 7.11
CA PRO A 54 -5.50 -16.18 5.93
C PRO A 54 -4.00 -15.98 6.21
N PHE A 55 -3.64 -15.30 7.30
CA PHE A 55 -2.23 -15.10 7.66
C PHE A 55 -1.52 -16.44 7.89
N THR A 56 -2.21 -17.40 8.51
CA THR A 56 -1.70 -18.75 8.75
C THR A 56 -1.49 -19.51 7.44
N VAL A 57 -2.50 -19.52 6.56
CA VAL A 57 -2.43 -20.20 5.26
C VAL A 57 -1.33 -19.61 4.37
N LEU A 58 -1.19 -18.28 4.38
CA LEU A 58 -0.16 -17.55 3.64
C LEU A 58 1.22 -17.58 4.33
N LYS A 59 1.32 -18.19 5.51
CA LYS A 59 2.55 -18.30 6.31
C LYS A 59 3.19 -16.94 6.62
N LEU A 60 2.36 -15.92 6.81
CA LEU A 60 2.81 -14.59 7.22
C LEU A 60 3.24 -14.65 8.69
N GLN A 61 4.52 -14.37 8.93
CA GLN A 61 5.16 -14.47 10.26
C GLN A 61 4.90 -13.24 11.14
N GLY A 62 4.34 -12.17 10.59
CA GLY A 62 4.17 -10.88 11.27
C GLY A 62 2.97 -10.09 10.77
N PRO A 63 2.65 -8.96 11.41
CA PRO A 63 1.56 -8.09 10.99
C PRO A 63 1.82 -7.56 9.58
N ALA A 64 0.76 -7.21 8.86
CA ALA A 64 0.85 -6.57 7.55
C ALA A 64 0.30 -5.14 7.63
N LEU A 65 0.88 -4.22 6.87
CA LEU A 65 0.37 -2.86 6.69
C LEU A 65 -0.81 -2.89 5.73
N ARG A 66 -1.90 -2.21 6.09
CA ARG A 66 -3.07 -2.06 5.22
C ARG A 66 -3.27 -0.60 4.84
N ALA A 67 -3.47 -0.36 3.55
CA ALA A 67 -3.99 0.90 3.03
C ALA A 67 -5.24 0.62 2.19
N GLY A 68 -6.27 1.44 2.35
CA GLY A 68 -7.55 1.28 1.66
C GLY A 68 -8.07 2.62 1.16
N PRO A 69 -8.01 2.90 -0.15
CA PRO A 69 -8.68 4.03 -0.74
C PRO A 69 -10.19 3.92 -0.53
N SER A 70 -10.80 5.07 -0.25
CA SER A 70 -12.23 5.32 -0.13
C SER A 70 -12.69 6.15 -1.34
N PRO A 71 -13.98 6.21 -1.68
CA PRO A 71 -14.49 7.05 -2.78
C PRO A 71 -14.15 8.54 -2.69
N TYR A 72 -13.69 9.01 -1.52
CA TYR A 72 -13.30 10.39 -1.27
C TYR A 72 -11.79 10.62 -1.40
N ASN A 73 -11.00 9.59 -1.68
CA ASN A 73 -9.58 9.76 -1.90
C ASN A 73 -9.28 10.27 -3.31
N THR A 74 -8.22 11.05 -3.41
CA THR A 74 -7.73 11.64 -4.66
C THR A 74 -6.45 10.93 -5.12
N PRO A 75 -6.01 11.16 -6.37
CA PRO A 75 -4.69 10.73 -6.83
C PRO A 75 -3.55 11.22 -5.91
N ASP A 76 -3.65 12.44 -5.39
CA ASP A 76 -2.66 13.01 -4.46
C ASP A 76 -2.53 12.18 -3.17
N ASP A 77 -3.61 11.53 -2.71
CA ASP A 77 -3.55 10.62 -1.55
C ASP A 77 -2.76 9.35 -1.87
N VAL A 78 -2.84 8.87 -3.11
CA VAL A 78 -2.05 7.73 -3.59
C VAL A 78 -0.59 8.13 -3.70
N ASP A 79 -0.29 9.33 -4.21
CA ASP A 79 1.08 9.84 -4.28
C ASP A 79 1.69 9.95 -2.88
N ARG A 80 0.96 10.47 -1.88
CA ARG A 80 1.41 10.49 -0.48
C ARG A 80 1.71 9.09 0.08
N LEU A 81 0.86 8.10 -0.23
CA LEU A 81 1.10 6.71 0.15
C LEU A 81 2.38 6.16 -0.50
N LEU A 82 2.59 6.42 -1.79
CA LEU A 82 3.77 5.95 -2.52
C LEU A 82 5.05 6.62 -2.03
N ASP A 83 5.02 7.94 -1.80
CA ASP A 83 6.14 8.69 -1.24
C ASP A 83 6.51 8.21 0.16
N GLY A 84 5.51 8.00 1.03
CA GLY A 84 5.73 7.46 2.37
C GLY A 84 6.30 6.05 2.35
N LEU A 85 5.83 5.19 1.44
CA LEU A 85 6.39 3.84 1.26
C LEU A 85 7.84 3.90 0.73
N ALA A 86 8.12 4.78 -0.23
CA ALA A 86 9.46 4.95 -0.79
C ALA A 86 10.46 5.51 0.22
N ALA A 87 10.02 6.40 1.12
CA ALA A 87 10.85 6.92 2.20
C ALA A 87 11.11 5.89 3.31
N PHE A 88 10.19 4.93 3.50
CA PHE A 88 10.27 3.94 4.57
C PHE A 88 11.12 2.70 4.22
N LEU A 89 11.01 2.22 2.97
CA LEU A 89 11.65 1.00 2.47
C LEU A 89 13.15 1.17 2.23
#